data_AF-A0A8H6Z9W8-F1
#
_entry.id   AF-A0A8H6Z9W8-F1
#
_cell.length_a   1.000
_cell.length_b   1.000
_cell.length_c   1.000
_cell.angle_alpha   90.00
_cell.angle_beta   90.00
_cell.angle_gamma   90.00
#
_symmetry.space_group_name_H-M   'P 1'
#
loop_
_entity.id
_entity.type
_entity.pdbx_description
1 polymer ?
#
loop_
_entity_poly.entity_id
_entity_poly.type
_entity_poly.pdbx_seq_one_letter_code
_entity_poly.pdbx_strand_id
1 'polypeptide(L)'
;MSLMSEASETTITFIRNIFPSLKYLITVCTGAGLAARAGVLDGRNATTNKAEWAKTIALGPKTNWIPHARWVVDGNVWTTSGVSPGTDGVLAFIEEQYGADAATRVANTMEWVRITNSSGDPFAGLYGL
;
A
#
# COMPACT_ATOMS: atom_id res chain seq x y z
N MET A 1 21.44 -0.78 6.05
CA MET A 1 20.53 -1.67 6.80
C MET A 1 19.12 -1.12 6.62
N SER A 2 18.14 -1.88 6.12
CA SER A 2 16.78 -1.38 5.85
C SER A 2 15.91 -1.61 7.08
N LEU A 3 15.11 -0.62 7.48
CA LEU A 3 14.18 -0.70 8.63
C LEU A 3 13.26 -1.94 8.58
N MET A 4 13.02 -2.49 7.39
CA MET A 4 12.19 -3.68 7.18
C MET A 4 12.82 -5.00 7.65
N SER A 5 14.14 -5.14 7.55
CA SER A 5 14.85 -6.36 7.99
C SER A 5 14.94 -6.45 9.51
N GLU A 6 14.70 -5.33 10.21
CA GLU A 6 14.71 -5.24 11.68
C GLU A 6 13.31 -5.35 12.30
N ALA A 7 12.24 -5.38 11.48
CA ALA A 7 10.89 -5.49 12.01
C ALA A 7 10.77 -6.78 12.83
N SER A 8 10.48 -6.59 14.12
CA SER A 8 10.50 -7.65 15.10
C SER A 8 9.49 -8.73 14.74
N GLU A 9 9.82 -9.97 15.09
CA GLU A 9 8.93 -11.11 14.82
C GLU A 9 7.60 -10.98 15.58
N THR A 10 7.60 -10.22 16.68
CA THR A 10 6.41 -9.75 17.38
C THR A 10 5.47 -8.95 16.48
N THR A 11 6.01 -8.04 15.66
CA THR A 11 5.21 -7.19 14.76
C THR A 11 4.58 -8.02 13.64
N ILE A 12 5.36 -8.90 13.03
CA ILE A 12 4.86 -9.79 11.96
C ILE A 12 3.77 -10.72 12.49
N THR A 13 3.99 -11.30 13.68
CA THR A 13 3.01 -12.18 14.34
C THR A 13 1.73 -11.42 14.69
N PHE A 14 1.84 -10.19 15.18
CA PHE A 14 0.69 -9.35 15.47
C PHE A 14 -0.16 -9.11 14.21
N ILE A 15 0.47 -8.71 13.09
CA ILE A 15 -0.25 -8.47 11.82
C ILE A 15 -0.97 -9.73 11.35
N ARG A 16 -0.29 -10.88 11.38
CA ARG A 16 -0.85 -12.17 10.98
C ARG A 16 -2.10 -12.53 11.78
N ASN A 17 -2.04 -12.31 13.09
CA ASN A 17 -3.11 -12.71 14.01
C ASN A 17 -4.30 -11.75 13.99
N ILE A 18 -4.07 -10.45 13.78
CA ILE A 18 -5.16 -9.47 13.77
C ILE A 18 -5.85 -9.40 12.42
N PHE A 19 -5.17 -9.66 11.30
CA PHE A 19 -5.73 -9.51 9.95
C PHE A 19 -7.10 -10.19 9.74
N PRO A 20 -7.36 -11.44 10.20
CA PRO A 20 -8.64 -12.10 10.00
C PRO A 20 -9.85 -11.38 10.64
N SER A 21 -9.62 -10.51 11.64
CA SER A 21 -10.69 -9.73 12.28
C SER A 21 -10.84 -8.33 11.69
N LEU A 22 -9.94 -7.89 10.81
CA LEU A 22 -9.99 -6.56 10.20
C LEU A 22 -10.98 -6.52 9.06
N LYS A 23 -11.80 -5.46 9.03
CA LYS A 23 -12.65 -5.17 7.86
C LYS A 23 -11.80 -4.78 6.65
N TYR A 24 -10.75 -3.99 6.85
CA TYR A 24 -9.81 -3.56 5.81
C TYR A 24 -8.39 -3.51 6.36
N LEU A 25 -7.41 -3.77 5.49
CA LEU A 25 -6.00 -3.49 5.74
C LEU A 25 -5.52 -2.48 4.69
N ILE A 26 -4.92 -1.37 5.14
CA ILE A 26 -4.32 -0.38 4.26
C ILE A 26 -2.84 -0.25 4.62
N THR A 27 -1.95 -0.45 3.65
CA THR A 27 -0.50 -0.26 3.85
C THR A 27 0.01 0.88 2.99
N VAL A 28 0.94 1.66 3.55
CA VAL A 28 1.68 2.68 2.83
C VAL A 28 3.16 2.32 2.80
N CYS A 29 3.80 2.55 1.65
CA CYS A 29 5.23 2.38 1.47
C CYS A 29 5.66 0.95 1.82
N THR A 30 6.74 0.82 2.58
CA THR A 30 7.29 -0.45 3.06
C THR A 30 6.33 -1.25 3.95
N GLY A 31 5.21 -0.68 4.44
CA GLY A 31 4.21 -1.43 5.20
C GLY A 31 3.69 -2.69 4.48
N ALA A 32 3.67 -2.67 3.14
CA ALA A 32 3.30 -3.82 2.33
C ALA A 32 4.24 -5.03 2.54
N GLY A 33 5.53 -4.80 2.79
CA GLY A 33 6.48 -5.88 3.09
C GLY A 33 6.24 -6.54 4.45
N LEU A 34 5.71 -5.80 5.43
CA LEU A 34 5.32 -6.37 6.73
C LEU A 34 4.07 -7.26 6.56
N ALA A 35 3.09 -6.77 5.80
CA ALA A 35 1.90 -7.56 5.44
C ALA A 35 2.28 -8.81 4.64
N ALA A 36 3.23 -8.70 3.72
CA ALA A 36 3.76 -9.83 2.96
C ALA A 36 4.44 -10.87 3.86
N ARG A 37 5.35 -10.46 4.76
CA ARG A 37 5.98 -11.36 5.75
C ARG A 37 4.97 -12.02 6.69
N ALA A 38 3.87 -11.34 6.98
CA ALA A 38 2.78 -11.89 7.77
C ALA A 38 1.96 -12.96 7.02
N GLY A 39 2.14 -13.10 5.70
CA GLY A 39 1.38 -14.00 4.82
C GLY A 39 0.05 -13.41 4.35
N VAL A 40 -0.22 -12.14 4.65
CA VAL A 40 -1.50 -11.48 4.30
C VAL A 40 -1.62 -11.26 2.79
N LEU A 41 -0.49 -11.05 2.12
CA LEU A 41 -0.42 -10.75 0.69
C LEU A 41 -0.17 -11.98 -0.21
N ASP A 42 -0.05 -13.18 0.37
CA ASP A 42 0.16 -14.41 -0.40
C ASP A 42 -0.96 -14.60 -1.44
N GLY A 43 -0.60 -14.64 -2.73
CA GLY A 43 -1.53 -14.78 -3.85
C GLY A 43 -2.31 -13.52 -4.23
N ARG A 44 -2.12 -12.39 -3.55
CA ARG A 44 -2.83 -11.12 -3.81
C ARG A 44 -2.02 -10.18 -4.68
N ASN A 45 -2.72 -9.32 -5.41
CA ASN A 45 -2.11 -8.17 -6.08
C ASN A 45 -1.74 -7.09 -5.06
N ALA A 46 -0.52 -6.56 -5.14
CA ALA A 46 -0.06 -5.50 -4.25
C ALA A 46 0.98 -4.58 -4.89
N THR A 47 1.21 -3.42 -4.30
CA THR A 47 2.31 -2.52 -4.64
C THR A 47 3.04 -2.05 -3.38
N THR A 48 4.21 -1.44 -3.56
CA THR A 48 5.01 -0.76 -2.56
C THR A 48 5.72 0.43 -3.21
N ASN A 49 6.37 1.26 -2.40
CA ASN A 49 7.13 2.40 -2.89
C ASN A 49 8.28 1.96 -3.82
N LYS A 50 8.58 2.81 -4.79
CA LYS A 50 9.49 2.47 -5.91
C LYS A 50 10.96 2.43 -5.47
N ALA A 51 11.32 3.27 -4.49
CA ALA A 51 12.68 3.36 -3.97
C ALA A 51 13.14 2.09 -3.23
N GLU A 52 12.24 1.45 -2.47
CA GLU A 52 12.52 0.20 -1.74
C GLU A 52 11.92 -1.02 -2.44
N TRP A 53 11.58 -0.93 -3.74
CA TRP A 53 10.87 -1.98 -4.47
C TRP A 53 11.56 -3.34 -4.36
N ALA A 54 12.79 -3.45 -4.87
CA ALA A 54 13.54 -4.71 -4.91
C ALA A 54 13.68 -5.37 -3.52
N LYS A 55 13.93 -4.57 -2.48
CA LYS A 55 14.06 -5.09 -1.10
C LYS A 55 12.72 -5.55 -0.54
N THR A 56 11.65 -4.81 -0.82
CA THR A 56 10.32 -5.11 -0.27
C THR A 56 9.73 -6.36 -0.92
N ILE A 57 9.82 -6.49 -2.26
CA ILE A 57 9.24 -7.64 -2.97
C ILE A 57 9.92 -8.95 -2.59
N ALA A 58 11.22 -8.91 -2.26
CA ALA A 58 11.98 -10.07 -1.80
C ALA A 58 11.43 -10.66 -0.48
N LEU A 59 10.72 -9.87 0.32
CA LEU A 59 10.08 -10.31 1.56
C LEU A 59 8.75 -11.05 1.33
N GLY A 60 8.20 -10.97 0.13
CA GLY A 60 6.89 -11.50 -0.24
C GLY A 60 6.91 -12.14 -1.63
N PRO A 61 7.65 -13.24 -1.86
CA PRO A 61 7.78 -13.84 -3.19
C PRO A 61 6.47 -14.46 -3.71
N LYS A 62 5.48 -14.68 -2.84
CA LYS A 62 4.15 -15.20 -3.21
C LYS A 62 3.13 -14.10 -3.52
N THR A 63 3.51 -12.83 -3.36
CA THR A 63 2.66 -11.68 -3.68
C THR A 63 2.79 -11.34 -5.16
N ASN A 64 1.68 -11.01 -5.81
CA ASN A 64 1.65 -10.55 -7.21
C ASN A 64 1.93 -9.03 -7.23
N TRP A 65 3.21 -8.65 -7.29
CA TRP A 65 3.62 -7.24 -7.21
C TRP A 65 3.37 -6.46 -8.51
N ILE A 66 2.71 -5.30 -8.41
CA ILE A 66 2.35 -4.42 -9.54
C ILE A 66 3.27 -3.18 -9.55
N PRO A 67 4.37 -3.17 -10.34
CA PRO A 67 5.43 -2.15 -10.26
C PRO A 67 4.98 -0.73 -10.54
N HIS A 68 4.05 -0.54 -11.46
CA HIS A 68 3.63 0.78 -11.93
C HIS A 68 2.39 1.32 -11.22
N ALA A 69 1.85 0.61 -10.22
CA ALA A 69 0.68 1.07 -9.50
C ALA A 69 1.03 2.14 -8.45
N ARG A 70 0.23 3.19 -8.35
CA ARG A 70 0.21 4.13 -7.22
C ARG A 70 -0.44 3.48 -6.00
N TRP A 71 -1.54 2.76 -6.21
CA TRP A 71 -2.12 1.84 -5.23
C TRP A 71 -2.80 0.66 -5.91
N VAL A 72 -2.99 -0.41 -5.17
CA VAL A 72 -3.68 -1.64 -5.59
C VAL A 72 -4.73 -1.99 -4.54
N VAL A 73 -5.91 -2.38 -5.02
CA VAL A 73 -7.02 -2.90 -4.21
C VAL A 73 -7.25 -4.35 -4.59
N ASP A 74 -7.14 -5.27 -3.63
CA ASP A 74 -7.42 -6.69 -3.80
C ASP A 74 -8.32 -7.17 -2.66
N GLY A 75 -9.63 -7.20 -2.91
CA GLY A 75 -10.64 -7.45 -1.90
C GLY A 75 -10.60 -6.38 -0.80
N ASN A 76 -10.34 -6.79 0.44
CA ASN A 76 -10.27 -5.88 1.59
C ASN A 76 -8.85 -5.35 1.89
N VAL A 77 -7.88 -5.63 1.01
CA VAL A 77 -6.49 -5.20 1.19
C VAL A 77 -6.14 -4.11 0.19
N TRP A 78 -5.68 -2.98 0.73
CA TRP A 78 -5.21 -1.82 -0.01
C TRP A 78 -3.71 -1.66 0.23
N THR A 79 -2.94 -1.63 -0.84
CA THR A 79 -1.50 -1.36 -0.75
C THR A 79 -1.18 -0.15 -1.61
N THR A 80 -0.36 0.75 -1.09
CA THR A 80 -0.02 2.01 -1.75
C THR A 80 1.50 2.16 -1.85
N SER A 81 1.95 2.95 -2.81
CA SER A 81 3.36 3.20 -3.08
C SER A 81 3.98 4.18 -2.06
N GLY A 82 4.57 5.28 -2.50
CA GLY A 82 5.17 6.28 -1.60
C GLY A 82 4.14 7.11 -0.84
N VAL A 83 4.61 8.17 -0.18
CA VAL A 83 3.76 9.07 0.63
C VAL A 83 2.64 9.68 -0.20
N SER A 84 2.93 10.29 -1.36
CA SER A 84 1.88 10.93 -2.18
C SER A 84 0.87 9.92 -2.75
N PRO A 85 1.29 8.79 -3.37
CA PRO A 85 0.36 7.72 -3.72
C PRO A 85 -0.43 7.16 -2.52
N GLY A 86 0.17 7.15 -1.33
CA GLY A 86 -0.49 6.75 -0.09
C GLY A 86 -1.62 7.67 0.31
N THR A 87 -1.40 8.98 0.28
CA THR A 87 -2.45 9.98 0.53
C THR A 87 -3.58 9.85 -0.50
N ASP A 88 -3.26 9.75 -1.78
CA ASP A 88 -4.26 9.55 -2.84
C ASP A 88 -5.04 8.24 -2.66
N GLY A 89 -4.35 7.16 -2.30
CA GLY A 89 -4.96 5.85 -2.06
C GLY A 89 -5.91 5.86 -0.86
N VAL A 90 -5.59 6.59 0.22
CA VAL A 90 -6.51 6.77 1.36
C VAL A 90 -7.70 7.64 0.98
N LEU A 91 -7.52 8.69 0.18
CA LEU A 91 -8.64 9.48 -0.35
C LEU A 91 -9.54 8.65 -1.27
N ALA A 92 -8.96 7.76 -2.09
CA ALA A 92 -9.72 6.79 -2.89
C ALA A 92 -10.49 5.80 -2.01
N PHE A 93 -9.89 5.31 -0.92
CA PHE A 93 -10.59 4.50 0.07
C PHE A 93 -11.76 5.26 0.73
N ILE A 94 -11.56 6.53 1.10
CA ILE A 94 -12.63 7.37 1.66
C ILE A 94 -13.77 7.52 0.65
N GLU A 95 -13.44 7.74 -0.63
CA GLU A 95 -14.43 7.83 -1.70
C GLU A 95 -15.22 6.53 -1.85
N GLU A 96 -14.56 5.38 -1.84
CA GLU A 96 -15.23 4.07 -1.94
C GLU A 96 -16.18 3.80 -0.76
N GLN A 97 -15.79 4.18 0.46
CA GLN A 97 -16.55 3.85 1.66
C GLN A 97 -17.59 4.92 2.06
N TYR A 98 -17.37 6.18 1.70
CA TYR A 98 -18.16 7.33 2.17
C TYR A 98 -18.61 8.27 1.06
N GLY A 99 -18.30 7.97 -0.20
CA GLY A 99 -18.68 8.75 -1.38
C GLY A 99 -17.72 9.88 -1.74
N ALA A 100 -17.83 10.34 -2.98
CA ALA A 100 -16.94 11.33 -3.57
C ALA A 100 -16.95 12.69 -2.85
N ASP A 101 -18.10 13.11 -2.29
CA ASP A 101 -18.23 14.37 -1.56
C ASP A 101 -17.40 14.36 -0.27
N ALA A 102 -17.35 13.23 0.43
CA ALA A 102 -16.54 13.08 1.63
C ALA A 102 -15.04 13.17 1.30
N ALA A 103 -14.59 12.45 0.27
CA ALA A 103 -13.19 12.50 -0.16
C ALA A 103 -12.78 13.90 -0.67
N THR A 104 -13.65 14.56 -1.43
CA THR A 104 -13.44 15.93 -1.92
C THR A 104 -13.36 16.92 -0.77
N ARG A 105 -14.25 16.82 0.22
CA ARG A 105 -14.20 17.67 1.42
C ARG A 105 -12.88 17.51 2.16
N VAL A 106 -12.45 16.26 2.41
CA VAL A 106 -11.19 15.98 3.12
C VAL A 106 -10.00 16.53 2.33
N ALA A 107 -9.93 16.28 1.03
CA ALA A 107 -8.85 16.79 0.18
C ALA A 107 -8.80 18.33 0.18
N ASN A 108 -9.95 19.00 0.08
CA ASN A 108 -10.01 20.46 0.12
C ASN A 108 -9.55 21.02 1.48
N THR A 109 -9.91 20.38 2.59
CA THR A 109 -9.43 20.77 3.93
C THR A 109 -7.92 20.60 4.07
N MET A 110 -7.34 19.59 3.42
CA MET A 110 -5.91 19.36 3.39
C MET A 110 -5.17 20.23 2.37
N GLU A 111 -5.89 21.01 1.55
CA GLU A 111 -5.36 21.71 0.38
C GLU A 111 -4.61 20.75 -0.58
N TRP A 112 -5.11 19.52 -0.70
CA TRP A 112 -4.47 18.44 -1.46
C TRP A 112 -5.03 18.33 -2.89
N VAL A 113 -4.14 18.44 -3.89
CA VAL A 113 -4.48 18.12 -5.28
C VAL A 113 -4.46 16.61 -5.47
N ARG A 114 -5.63 16.02 -5.67
CA ARG A 114 -5.82 14.57 -5.78
C ARG A 114 -5.34 14.02 -7.12
N ILE A 115 -4.60 12.92 -7.09
CA ILE A 115 -4.47 12.04 -8.26
C ILE A 115 -5.41 10.85 -8.09
N THR A 116 -6.42 10.77 -8.94
CA THR A 116 -7.48 9.74 -8.86
C THR A 116 -7.19 8.48 -9.67
N ASN A 117 -6.15 8.50 -10.51
CA ASN A 117 -5.70 7.31 -11.23
C ASN A 117 -4.80 6.44 -10.34
N SER A 118 -5.16 5.17 -10.15
CA SER A 118 -4.38 4.20 -9.37
C SER A 118 -3.15 3.68 -10.11
N SER A 119 -3.07 3.87 -11.42
CA SER A 119 -2.03 3.33 -12.29
C SER A 119 -1.05 4.41 -12.75
N GLY A 120 0.10 3.98 -13.28
CA GLY A 120 1.08 4.89 -13.89
C GLY A 120 1.80 5.77 -12.87
N ASP A 121 2.41 5.16 -11.86
CA ASP A 121 3.26 5.85 -10.90
C ASP A 121 4.50 6.43 -11.62
N PRO A 122 4.63 7.77 -11.74
CA PRO A 122 5.70 8.39 -12.51
C PRO A 122 7.10 8.14 -11.92
N PHE A 123 7.18 7.68 -10.67
CA PHE A 123 8.44 7.36 -10.04
C PHE A 123 8.96 5.96 -10.44
N ALA A 124 8.14 5.09 -11.04
CA ALA A 124 8.55 3.74 -11.43
C ALA A 124 9.79 3.75 -12.35
N GLY A 125 9.77 4.61 -13.38
CA GLY A 125 10.89 4.72 -14.33
C GLY A 125 12.21 5.20 -13.72
N LEU A 126 12.18 5.97 -12.62
CA LEU A 126 13.40 6.39 -11.91
C LEU A 126 14.15 5.23 -11.27
N TYR A 127 13.46 4.12 -11.01
CA TYR A 127 14.01 2.93 -10.36
C TYR A 127 14.08 1.72 -11.32
N GLY A 128 13.90 1.94 -12.63
CA GLY A 128 14.00 0.90 -13.65
C GLY A 128 12.90 -0.16 -13.57
N LEU A 129 11.72 0.23 -13.06
CA LEU A 129 10.54 -0.64 -12.94
C LEU A 129 9.67 -0.62 -14.20
#